data_AF-C5J4L7-F1
#
_entry.id   AF-C5J4L7-F1
#
_cell.length_a   1.000
_cell.length_b   1.000
_cell.length_c   1.000
_cell.angle_alpha   90.00
_cell.angle_beta   90.00
_cell.angle_gamma   90.00
#
_symmetry.space_group_name_H-M   'P 1'
#
loop_
_entity.id
_entity.type
_entity.pdbx_description
1 polymer ?
#
loop_
_entity_poly.entity_id
_entity_poly.type
_entity_poly.pdbx_seq_one_letter_code
_entity_poly.pdbx_strand_id
1 'polypeptide(L)'
;PPASRSISSTTEALHARLASPHGSGEVIRPDTVGDPLLLAVDDVVLNIFRVPFLMERLIPNSMTASPDAAYLKGLTDTINFITSLGAHAIVDPHNYGRYYGKVITSTSDFKAFWTTVAKQFASNDKVIFDTNNEFNTEDQSTVYDMNQAAIDAIRAAGATSQYIFVEGNSWTGAWTWVSVNSGLANLTDPQNKIVYEMHQYLDSDGSGTSGTCASSTIGKERVTSATQWLKDNNKLGFLGEFAGGANSVCESAITGMLDYMQANSDVWLGASWWAAGPWWGNYFASMEPPSGAGYTYYYKILSNYFPGKSTGGGSTTTTTTAPATTTTKAPVTTTTTTTAPATTTATGGATAAHWAQCGGVGYSGPTACASPYTCKVQNDYYSQCL
;
A
#
# COMPACT_ATOMS: atom_id res chain seq x y z
N PRO A 1 -23.56 37.65 -18.54
CA PRO A 1 -23.58 37.38 -17.08
C PRO A 1 -24.47 36.16 -16.77
N PRO A 2 -23.90 35.09 -16.21
CA PRO A 2 -23.57 35.07 -14.78
C PRO A 2 -22.11 34.70 -14.49
N ALA A 3 -21.73 34.95 -13.23
CA ALA A 3 -20.39 35.06 -12.70
C ALA A 3 -19.66 33.71 -12.51
N SER A 4 -18.38 33.71 -12.85
CA SER A 4 -17.38 32.74 -12.40
C SER A 4 -17.19 32.88 -10.88
N ARG A 5 -17.50 31.81 -10.13
CA ARG A 5 -17.02 31.65 -8.75
C ARG A 5 -15.60 31.07 -8.81
N SER A 6 -14.63 31.85 -8.36
CA SER A 6 -13.23 31.44 -8.23
C SER A 6 -13.08 30.36 -7.15
N ILE A 7 -12.68 29.16 -7.55
CA ILE A 7 -12.15 28.10 -6.69
C ILE A 7 -10.70 28.47 -6.38
N SER A 8 -10.50 29.50 -5.56
CA SER A 8 -9.16 30.02 -5.20
C SER A 8 -8.96 30.14 -3.70
N SER A 9 -9.97 29.87 -2.87
CA SER A 9 -9.89 30.07 -1.42
C SER A 9 -9.78 28.79 -0.60
N THR A 10 -9.85 27.60 -1.22
CA THR A 10 -9.72 26.31 -0.52
C THR A 10 -8.28 25.83 -0.38
N THR A 11 -7.38 26.22 -1.27
CA THR A 11 -5.96 25.80 -1.26
C THR A 11 -5.12 26.57 -0.22
N GLU A 12 -5.46 27.83 0.06
CA GLU A 12 -4.77 28.64 1.08
C GLU A 12 -5.26 28.34 2.51
N ALA A 13 -6.50 27.89 2.68
CA ALA A 13 -7.04 27.51 3.99
C ALA A 13 -6.47 26.19 4.54
N LEU A 14 -5.89 25.35 3.66
CA LEU A 14 -5.26 24.07 4.03
C LEU A 14 -3.84 24.26 4.60
N HIS A 15 -3.14 25.32 4.19
CA HIS A 15 -1.78 25.62 4.67
C HIS A 15 -1.74 26.13 6.13
N ALA A 16 -2.84 26.68 6.65
CA ALA A 16 -2.84 27.41 7.92
C ALA A 16 -3.29 26.58 9.15
N ARG A 17 -3.70 25.32 8.98
CA ARG A 17 -4.18 24.47 10.10
C ARG A 17 -3.17 23.46 10.65
N LEU A 18 -1.94 23.43 10.13
CA LEU A 18 -0.88 22.50 10.56
C LEU A 18 0.20 23.11 11.47
N ALA A 19 -0.02 24.32 11.99
CA ALA A 19 0.90 24.96 12.93
C ALA A 19 0.24 25.17 14.32
N SER A 20 0.20 24.12 15.15
CA SER A 20 0.18 24.26 16.63
C SER A 20 0.51 22.91 17.31
N PRO A 21 1.25 22.88 18.43
CA PRO A 21 2.05 21.73 18.84
C PRO A 21 1.47 21.01 20.05
N HIS A 22 0.89 19.81 19.91
CA HIS A 22 0.66 18.92 21.06
C HIS A 22 0.53 17.44 20.62
N GLY A 23 1.26 16.56 21.30
CA GLY A 23 0.92 15.13 21.43
C GLY A 23 1.65 14.19 20.49
N SER A 24 2.75 13.64 20.97
CA SER A 24 3.70 12.80 20.25
C SER A 24 3.61 11.31 20.62
N GLY A 25 3.72 10.44 19.60
CA GLY A 25 4.02 9.01 19.72
C GLY A 25 3.87 8.34 18.36
N GLU A 26 4.92 7.73 17.83
CA GLU A 26 4.90 7.10 16.51
C GLU A 26 4.39 5.68 16.49
N VAL A 27 3.90 5.41 15.31
CA VAL A 27 3.81 4.15 14.59
C VAL A 27 4.37 4.54 13.19
N ILE A 28 4.07 3.83 12.11
CA ILE A 28 3.85 4.59 10.87
C ILE A 28 2.89 5.72 11.27
N ARG A 29 3.38 6.96 11.28
CA ARG A 29 2.55 8.14 11.37
C ARG A 29 1.85 8.24 10.02
N PRO A 30 0.52 8.08 9.93
CA PRO A 30 -0.22 8.49 8.75
C PRO A 30 -0.56 9.98 8.78
N ASP A 31 0.10 10.79 9.63
CA ASP A 31 0.37 12.18 9.28
C ASP A 31 1.42 12.30 8.15
N THR A 32 2.01 11.16 7.73
CA THR A 32 2.80 11.04 6.51
C THR A 32 2.47 9.75 5.75
N VAL A 33 1.19 9.50 5.44
CA VAL A 33 0.94 9.20 4.02
C VAL A 33 1.58 10.38 3.32
N GLY A 34 2.58 10.14 2.47
CA GLY A 34 3.40 11.20 1.91
C GLY A 34 2.52 12.39 1.56
N ASP A 35 3.01 13.58 1.94
CA ASP A 35 2.52 14.91 1.57
C ASP A 35 1.33 14.85 0.60
N PRO A 36 0.18 15.53 0.80
CA PRO A 36 -0.98 15.50 -0.10
C PRO A 36 -0.70 15.41 -1.62
N LEU A 37 0.50 15.77 -2.10
CA LEU A 37 1.16 15.24 -3.30
C LEU A 37 1.00 13.73 -3.64
N LEU A 38 1.01 12.75 -2.73
CA LEU A 38 0.80 11.34 -3.11
C LEU A 38 -0.64 11.08 -3.59
N LEU A 39 -1.56 12.01 -3.27
CA LEU A 39 -2.99 11.94 -3.56
C LEU A 39 -3.47 13.07 -4.48
N ALA A 40 -2.60 13.99 -4.88
CA ALA A 40 -2.93 15.12 -5.72
C ALA A 40 -1.70 15.65 -6.48
N VAL A 41 -1.24 14.88 -7.47
CA VAL A 41 -0.58 15.46 -8.64
C VAL A 41 -1.53 15.26 -9.83
N ASP A 42 -2.04 16.38 -10.36
CA ASP A 42 -2.79 16.47 -11.62
C ASP A 42 -4.18 15.78 -11.71
N ASP A 43 -5.06 15.96 -10.71
CA ASP A 43 -6.48 15.50 -10.75
C ASP A 43 -6.70 13.98 -10.90
N VAL A 44 -5.67 13.14 -10.71
CA VAL A 44 -5.76 11.68 -10.75
C VAL A 44 -5.27 11.08 -9.43
N VAL A 45 -6.08 10.23 -8.80
CA VAL A 45 -5.90 9.79 -7.40
C VAL A 45 -5.69 8.27 -7.34
N LEU A 46 -4.57 7.83 -6.76
CA LEU A 46 -4.40 6.45 -6.30
C LEU A 46 -5.54 6.12 -5.32
N ASN A 47 -6.30 5.06 -5.59
CA ASN A 47 -7.53 4.76 -4.86
C ASN A 47 -7.44 3.53 -3.95
N ILE A 48 -6.26 2.92 -3.82
CA ILE A 48 -6.02 1.75 -2.98
C ILE A 48 -4.59 1.78 -2.43
N PHE A 49 -4.43 1.44 -1.16
CA PHE A 49 -3.16 1.41 -0.46
C PHE A 49 -3.08 0.16 0.40
N ARG A 50 -2.02 -0.64 0.26
CA ARG A 50 -1.72 -1.79 1.13
C ARG A 50 -0.84 -1.35 2.28
N VAL A 51 -1.22 -1.72 3.51
CA VAL A 51 -0.56 -1.29 4.75
C VAL A 51 -0.03 -2.52 5.48
N PRO A 52 1.22 -2.91 5.22
CA PRO A 52 1.90 -4.00 5.92
C PRO A 52 2.04 -3.71 7.41
N PHE A 53 1.83 -4.73 8.24
CA PHE A 53 2.11 -4.69 9.67
C PHE A 53 2.52 -6.07 10.20
N LEU A 54 3.31 -6.12 11.28
CA LEU A 54 3.68 -7.39 11.91
C LEU A 54 2.62 -7.83 12.93
N MET A 55 2.14 -9.06 12.81
CA MET A 55 1.21 -9.69 13.74
C MET A 55 1.73 -9.64 15.19
N GLU A 56 3.03 -9.88 15.39
CA GLU A 56 3.71 -9.94 16.69
C GLU A 56 3.77 -8.58 17.38
N ARG A 57 3.74 -7.48 16.60
CA ARG A 57 3.67 -6.13 17.16
C ARG A 57 2.24 -5.76 17.50
N LEU A 58 1.29 -6.13 16.63
CA LEU A 58 -0.12 -5.83 16.86
C LEU A 58 -0.69 -6.62 18.04
N ILE A 59 -0.48 -7.93 18.06
CA ILE A 59 -0.92 -8.82 19.15
C ILE A 59 0.32 -9.59 19.61
N PRO A 60 1.03 -9.14 20.66
CA PRO A 60 2.28 -9.77 21.10
C PRO A 60 2.06 -11.06 21.90
N ASN A 61 3.11 -11.89 21.95
CA ASN A 61 3.23 -13.16 22.68
C ASN A 61 2.39 -14.32 22.13
N SER A 62 1.10 -14.13 21.94
CA SER A 62 0.16 -15.14 21.41
C SER A 62 -0.87 -14.46 20.52
N MET A 63 -1.25 -15.10 19.41
CA MET A 63 -2.31 -14.62 18.51
C MET A 63 -3.68 -14.43 19.20
N THR A 64 -3.88 -15.06 20.37
CA THR A 64 -5.09 -14.96 21.20
C THR A 64 -5.01 -13.87 22.28
N ALA A 65 -3.88 -13.16 22.40
CA ALA A 65 -3.68 -12.12 23.39
C ALA A 65 -4.43 -10.83 23.03
N SER A 66 -4.39 -9.85 23.94
CA SER A 66 -4.88 -8.50 23.64
C SER A 66 -3.90 -7.75 22.74
N PRO A 67 -4.38 -6.85 21.86
CA PRO A 67 -3.50 -6.02 21.06
C PRO A 67 -2.63 -5.08 21.90
N ASP A 68 -1.44 -4.76 21.41
CA ASP A 68 -0.68 -3.61 21.88
C ASP A 68 -1.43 -2.33 21.48
N ALA A 69 -1.84 -1.54 22.48
CA ALA A 69 -2.72 -0.39 22.26
C ALA A 69 -2.06 0.71 21.43
N ALA A 70 -0.74 0.91 21.55
CA ALA A 70 -0.03 1.93 20.80
C ALA A 70 0.09 1.51 19.33
N TYR A 71 0.49 0.26 19.08
CA TYR A 71 0.60 -0.28 17.73
C TYR A 71 -0.75 -0.32 17.01
N LEU A 72 -1.80 -0.79 17.71
CA LEU A 72 -3.15 -0.80 17.19
C LEU A 72 -3.62 0.60 16.82
N LYS A 73 -3.37 1.59 17.68
CA LYS A 73 -3.77 2.99 17.42
C LYS A 73 -3.14 3.53 16.13
N GLY A 74 -1.84 3.32 15.91
CA GLY A 74 -1.23 3.84 14.69
C GLY A 74 -1.65 3.09 13.43
N LEU A 75 -1.89 1.78 13.53
CA LEU A 75 -2.50 1.04 12.42
C LEU A 75 -3.89 1.59 12.10
N THR A 76 -4.77 1.76 13.10
CA THR A 76 -6.13 2.24 12.88
C THR A 76 -6.15 3.69 12.38
N ASP A 77 -5.29 4.56 12.90
CA ASP A 77 -5.14 5.93 12.39
C ASP A 77 -4.76 5.91 10.90
N THR A 78 -3.90 4.98 10.48
CA THR A 78 -3.42 4.90 9.09
C THR A 78 -4.51 4.46 8.14
N ILE A 79 -5.19 3.39 8.51
CA ILE A 79 -6.33 2.87 7.77
C ILE A 79 -7.45 3.91 7.70
N ASN A 80 -7.75 4.59 8.81
CA ASN A 80 -8.79 5.62 8.85
C ASN A 80 -8.42 6.85 8.03
N PHE A 81 -7.15 7.27 8.02
CA PHE A 81 -6.70 8.36 7.16
C PHE A 81 -6.92 8.03 5.69
N ILE A 82 -6.43 6.87 5.22
CA ILE A 82 -6.59 6.41 3.83
C ILE A 82 -8.07 6.37 3.45
N THR A 83 -8.90 5.74 4.29
CA THR A 83 -10.32 5.57 4.00
C THR A 83 -11.12 6.87 4.10
N SER A 84 -10.69 7.84 4.91
CA SER A 84 -11.31 9.18 4.97
C SER A 84 -11.16 9.98 3.68
N LEU A 85 -10.17 9.63 2.85
CA LEU A 85 -9.94 10.20 1.54
C LEU A 85 -10.76 9.50 0.44
N GLY A 86 -11.53 8.47 0.80
CA GLY A 86 -12.35 7.68 -0.12
C GLY A 86 -11.62 6.51 -0.81
N ALA A 87 -10.31 6.37 -0.58
CA ALA A 87 -9.50 5.26 -1.04
C ALA A 87 -9.76 3.98 -0.22
N HIS A 88 -9.44 2.83 -0.79
CA HIS A 88 -9.41 1.55 -0.09
C HIS A 88 -8.10 1.37 0.67
N ALA A 89 -8.17 0.74 1.85
CA ALA A 89 -7.01 0.40 2.66
C ALA A 89 -6.97 -1.11 2.90
N ILE A 90 -5.92 -1.77 2.41
CA ILE A 90 -5.69 -3.20 2.63
C ILE A 90 -4.91 -3.35 3.94
N VAL A 91 -5.50 -4.08 4.89
CA VAL A 91 -4.90 -4.43 6.18
C VAL A 91 -4.13 -5.75 5.99
N ASP A 92 -2.81 -5.65 5.89
CA ASP A 92 -1.90 -6.76 5.56
C ASP A 92 -1.05 -7.18 6.77
N PRO A 93 -1.35 -8.33 7.41
CA PRO A 93 -0.42 -8.98 8.31
C PRO A 93 0.75 -9.59 7.50
N HIS A 94 1.86 -8.87 7.48
CA HIS A 94 3.00 -9.10 6.60
C HIS A 94 3.95 -10.17 7.17
N ASN A 95 3.47 -11.42 7.22
CA ASN A 95 3.96 -12.42 8.15
C ASN A 95 4.37 -13.76 7.55
N TYR A 96 4.21 -13.98 6.24
CA TYR A 96 4.71 -15.17 5.53
C TYR A 96 4.17 -16.48 6.09
N GLY A 97 2.89 -16.52 6.50
CA GLY A 97 2.27 -17.67 7.15
C GLY A 97 2.84 -18.00 8.53
N ARG A 98 3.60 -17.08 9.16
CA ARG A 98 4.37 -17.32 10.37
C ARG A 98 4.11 -16.29 11.46
N TYR A 99 4.20 -16.76 12.70
CA TYR A 99 4.12 -15.93 13.90
C TYR A 99 5.29 -16.29 14.84
N TYR A 100 6.12 -15.30 15.18
CA TYR A 100 7.46 -15.44 15.77
C TYR A 100 8.33 -16.46 15.03
N GLY A 101 8.30 -16.40 13.69
CA GLY A 101 9.10 -17.26 12.79
C GLY A 101 8.62 -18.71 12.70
N LYS A 102 7.56 -19.10 13.40
CA LYS A 102 6.98 -20.45 13.34
C LYS A 102 5.76 -20.45 12.42
N VAL A 103 5.65 -21.49 11.59
CA VAL A 103 4.47 -21.70 10.74
C VAL A 103 3.21 -21.72 11.62
N ILE A 104 2.20 -20.97 11.20
CA ILE A 104 0.90 -20.95 11.85
C ILE A 104 0.15 -22.22 11.46
N THR A 105 -0.06 -23.11 12.44
CA THR A 105 -0.77 -24.40 12.23
C THR A 105 -2.11 -24.47 12.94
N SER A 106 -2.42 -23.52 13.82
CA SER A 106 -3.63 -23.49 14.64
C SER A 106 -4.69 -22.57 14.01
N THR A 107 -5.67 -23.15 13.33
CA THR A 107 -6.79 -22.38 12.76
C THR A 107 -7.59 -21.64 13.83
N SER A 108 -7.69 -22.19 15.06
CA SER A 108 -8.38 -21.52 16.16
C SER A 108 -7.66 -20.25 16.63
N ASP A 109 -6.33 -20.29 16.72
CA ASP A 109 -5.56 -19.12 17.14
C ASP A 109 -5.55 -18.04 16.05
N PHE A 110 -5.46 -18.47 14.78
CA PHE A 110 -5.57 -17.56 13.64
C PHE A 110 -6.97 -16.93 13.52
N LYS A 111 -8.04 -17.69 13.81
CA LYS A 111 -9.40 -17.15 13.93
C LYS A 111 -9.52 -16.13 15.06
N ALA A 112 -8.86 -16.35 16.20
CA ALA A 112 -8.88 -15.40 17.31
C ALA A 112 -8.16 -14.08 16.95
N PHE A 113 -7.00 -14.19 16.27
CA PHE A 113 -6.30 -13.03 15.71
C PHE A 113 -7.23 -12.24 14.77
N TRP A 114 -7.80 -12.90 13.76
CA TRP A 114 -8.66 -12.25 12.77
C TRP A 114 -9.94 -11.68 13.36
N THR A 115 -10.54 -12.35 14.36
CA THR A 115 -11.69 -11.79 15.08
C THR A 115 -11.33 -10.48 15.77
N THR A 116 -10.13 -10.39 16.36
CA THR A 116 -9.65 -9.20 17.06
C THR A 116 -9.38 -8.05 16.10
N VAL A 117 -8.72 -8.33 14.98
CA VAL A 117 -8.41 -7.33 13.94
C VAL A 117 -9.68 -6.86 13.23
N ALA A 118 -10.51 -7.77 12.74
CA ALA A 118 -11.70 -7.42 11.95
C ALA A 118 -12.71 -6.58 12.73
N LYS A 119 -12.85 -6.80 14.05
CA LYS A 119 -13.71 -5.98 14.91
C LYS A 119 -13.34 -4.49 14.92
N GLN A 120 -12.08 -4.15 14.71
CA GLN A 120 -11.62 -2.75 14.67
C GLN A 120 -12.16 -2.00 13.45
N PHE A 121 -12.44 -2.73 12.37
CA PHE A 121 -12.73 -2.17 11.04
C PHE A 121 -14.07 -2.61 10.46
N ALA A 122 -14.87 -3.39 11.20
CA ALA A 122 -16.08 -4.05 10.70
C ALA A 122 -17.10 -3.10 10.04
N SER A 123 -17.18 -1.85 10.50
CA SER A 123 -18.08 -0.84 9.94
C SER A 123 -17.47 0.03 8.83
N ASN A 124 -16.18 -0.12 8.52
CA ASN A 124 -15.49 0.65 7.49
C ASN A 124 -15.49 -0.16 6.17
N ASP A 125 -16.35 0.21 5.23
CA ASP A 125 -16.55 -0.50 3.95
C ASP A 125 -15.41 -0.26 2.94
N LYS A 126 -14.51 0.67 3.24
CA LYS A 126 -13.29 0.93 2.47
C LYS A 126 -12.09 0.09 2.91
N VAL A 127 -12.22 -0.62 4.03
CA VAL A 127 -11.20 -1.60 4.43
C VAL A 127 -11.30 -2.86 3.58
N ILE A 128 -10.14 -3.40 3.24
CA ILE A 128 -9.96 -4.72 2.65
C ILE A 128 -9.07 -5.51 3.63
N PHE A 129 -9.39 -6.77 3.87
CA PHE A 129 -8.57 -7.64 4.72
C PHE A 129 -7.74 -8.56 3.85
N ASP A 130 -6.42 -8.52 3.98
CA ASP A 130 -5.51 -9.48 3.39
C ASP A 130 -5.19 -10.55 4.44
N THR A 131 -5.38 -11.83 4.12
CA THR A 131 -5.29 -12.92 5.11
C THR A 131 -3.88 -13.08 5.69
N ASN A 132 -2.84 -12.98 4.88
CA ASN A 132 -1.43 -12.98 5.28
C ASN A 132 -0.55 -12.81 4.04
N ASN A 133 0.43 -11.92 4.11
CA ASN A 133 1.43 -11.80 3.06
C ASN A 133 2.19 -13.10 2.82
N GLU A 134 2.17 -13.60 1.59
CA GLU A 134 3.12 -14.55 1.01
C GLU A 134 3.39 -15.81 1.84
N PHE A 135 2.38 -16.66 2.05
CA PHE A 135 2.65 -18.07 2.37
C PHE A 135 3.63 -18.64 1.32
N ASN A 136 4.62 -19.44 1.72
CA ASN A 136 5.75 -19.75 0.85
C ASN A 136 6.23 -21.21 0.84
N THR A 137 6.29 -21.86 1.99
CA THR A 137 6.85 -23.20 2.14
C THR A 137 6.03 -24.06 3.09
N GLU A 138 4.86 -23.58 3.49
CA GLU A 138 3.88 -24.31 4.26
C GLU A 138 3.32 -25.50 3.45
N ASP A 139 2.75 -26.48 4.16
CA ASP A 139 1.92 -27.47 3.50
C ASP A 139 0.71 -26.81 2.85
N GLN A 140 0.34 -27.24 1.64
CA GLN A 140 -0.74 -26.59 0.89
C GLN A 140 -2.10 -26.65 1.60
N SER A 141 -2.36 -27.72 2.36
CA SER A 141 -3.58 -27.81 3.18
C SER A 141 -3.57 -26.79 4.30
N THR A 142 -2.41 -26.49 4.90
CA THR A 142 -2.28 -25.45 5.92
C THR A 142 -2.58 -24.07 5.33
N VAL A 143 -2.10 -23.75 4.13
CA VAL A 143 -2.40 -22.47 3.45
C VAL A 143 -3.89 -22.32 3.16
N TYR A 144 -4.54 -23.39 2.69
CA TYR A 144 -5.99 -23.40 2.50
C TYR A 144 -6.73 -23.15 3.83
N ASP A 145 -6.37 -23.90 4.87
CA ASP A 145 -7.00 -23.84 6.18
C ASP A 145 -6.85 -22.45 6.83
N MET A 146 -5.68 -21.81 6.70
CA MET A 146 -5.46 -20.46 7.24
C MET A 146 -6.30 -19.42 6.50
N ASN A 147 -6.36 -19.47 5.17
CA ASN A 147 -7.22 -18.57 4.40
C ASN A 147 -8.69 -18.72 4.75
N GLN A 148 -9.22 -19.96 4.80
CA GLN A 148 -10.61 -20.19 5.20
C GLN A 148 -10.86 -19.77 6.65
N ALA A 149 -9.91 -20.00 7.55
CA ALA A 149 -9.98 -19.57 8.93
C ALA A 149 -10.08 -18.04 9.07
N ALA A 150 -9.28 -17.30 8.31
CA ALA A 150 -9.36 -15.84 8.27
C ALA A 150 -10.74 -15.38 7.77
N ILE A 151 -11.22 -15.91 6.64
CA ILE A 151 -12.54 -15.58 6.08
C ILE A 151 -13.64 -15.79 7.12
N ASP A 152 -13.70 -16.98 7.72
CA ASP A 152 -14.71 -17.32 8.71
C ASP A 152 -14.71 -16.33 9.89
N ALA A 153 -13.53 -16.00 10.43
CA ALA A 153 -13.38 -15.11 11.57
C ALA A 153 -13.74 -13.66 11.23
N ILE A 154 -13.30 -13.15 10.08
CA ILE A 154 -13.63 -11.81 9.60
C ILE A 154 -15.15 -11.65 9.47
N ARG A 155 -15.83 -12.63 8.85
CA ARG A 155 -17.28 -12.60 8.70
C ARG A 155 -18.00 -12.73 10.04
N ALA A 156 -17.55 -13.64 10.92
CA ALA A 156 -18.11 -13.82 12.25
C ALA A 156 -17.94 -12.58 13.15
N ALA A 157 -16.93 -11.74 12.90
CA ALA A 157 -16.71 -10.47 13.58
C ALA A 157 -17.68 -9.35 13.14
N GLY A 158 -18.53 -9.60 12.13
CA GLY A 158 -19.50 -8.63 11.60
C GLY A 158 -18.98 -7.79 10.44
N ALA A 159 -17.75 -8.03 9.97
CA ALA A 159 -17.16 -7.34 8.83
C ALA A 159 -17.62 -7.99 7.50
N THR A 160 -18.82 -7.61 7.04
CA THR A 160 -19.52 -8.26 5.92
C THR A 160 -19.52 -7.45 4.61
N SER A 161 -19.21 -6.15 4.67
CA SER A 161 -19.15 -5.29 3.48
C SER A 161 -17.82 -5.39 2.75
N GLN A 162 -16.74 -5.72 3.47
CA GLN A 162 -15.36 -5.67 2.99
C GLN A 162 -15.01 -6.83 2.04
N TYR A 163 -14.14 -6.56 1.08
CA TYR A 163 -13.41 -7.60 0.36
C TYR A 163 -12.42 -8.32 1.28
N ILE A 164 -12.14 -9.59 0.97
CA ILE A 164 -11.07 -10.35 1.60
C ILE A 164 -10.12 -10.81 0.50
N PHE A 165 -8.88 -10.36 0.59
CA PHE A 165 -7.79 -10.77 -0.28
C PHE A 165 -7.18 -12.03 0.32
N VAL A 166 -7.16 -13.09 -0.48
CA VAL A 166 -6.59 -14.39 -0.09
C VAL A 166 -5.29 -14.60 -0.83
N GLU A 167 -4.27 -15.01 -0.11
CA GLU A 167 -2.94 -15.25 -0.66
C GLU A 167 -2.60 -16.74 -0.67
N GLY A 168 -1.86 -17.15 -1.70
CA GLY A 168 -1.42 -18.51 -1.90
C GLY A 168 -0.02 -18.80 -1.39
N ASN A 169 0.36 -20.07 -1.50
CA ASN A 169 1.70 -20.57 -1.24
C ASN A 169 2.69 -20.14 -2.34
N SER A 170 3.97 -20.47 -2.19
CA SER A 170 5.04 -20.05 -3.12
C SER A 170 5.05 -18.53 -3.35
N TRP A 171 4.96 -17.78 -2.25
CA TRP A 171 4.98 -16.31 -2.23
C TRP A 171 3.83 -15.69 -3.03
N THR A 172 2.68 -16.37 -3.03
CA THR A 172 1.49 -16.03 -3.81
C THR A 172 1.74 -15.68 -5.30
N GLY A 173 2.84 -16.19 -5.87
CA GLY A 173 3.33 -15.75 -7.18
C GLY A 173 2.37 -16.09 -8.32
N ALA A 174 2.04 -15.11 -9.17
CA ALA A 174 1.15 -15.34 -10.32
C ALA A 174 1.72 -16.39 -11.30
N TRP A 175 3.02 -16.31 -11.59
CA TRP A 175 3.72 -17.25 -12.47
C TRP A 175 3.75 -18.71 -12.02
N THR A 176 3.59 -18.96 -10.73
CA THR A 176 3.60 -20.31 -10.11
C THR A 176 2.21 -20.72 -9.63
N TRP A 177 1.21 -19.83 -9.76
CA TRP A 177 -0.11 -20.01 -9.18
C TRP A 177 -0.77 -21.34 -9.55
N VAL A 178 -0.85 -21.64 -10.84
CA VAL A 178 -1.57 -22.83 -11.32
C VAL A 178 -0.89 -24.13 -10.87
N SER A 179 0.44 -24.14 -10.78
CA SER A 179 1.20 -25.31 -10.35
C SER A 179 1.07 -25.61 -8.85
N VAL A 180 0.74 -24.62 -8.03
CA VAL A 180 0.79 -24.75 -6.56
C VAL A 180 -0.57 -24.52 -5.90
N ASN A 181 -1.24 -23.45 -6.30
CA ASN A 181 -2.37 -22.85 -5.58
C ASN A 181 -3.75 -23.17 -6.18
N SER A 182 -3.82 -24.02 -7.20
CA SER A 182 -5.09 -24.34 -7.87
C SER A 182 -6.20 -24.81 -6.93
N GLY A 183 -5.86 -25.48 -5.82
CA GLY A 183 -6.82 -25.93 -4.81
C GLY A 183 -7.53 -24.81 -4.05
N LEU A 184 -6.99 -23.58 -4.05
CA LEU A 184 -7.58 -22.43 -3.37
C LEU A 184 -8.89 -21.97 -4.04
N ALA A 185 -9.21 -22.40 -5.26
CA ALA A 185 -10.49 -22.14 -5.92
C ALA A 185 -11.71 -22.55 -5.07
N ASN A 186 -11.52 -23.48 -4.13
CA ASN A 186 -12.55 -24.02 -3.25
C ASN A 186 -12.81 -23.19 -1.99
N LEU A 187 -12.06 -22.11 -1.74
CA LEU A 187 -12.33 -21.19 -0.64
C LEU A 187 -13.74 -20.60 -0.78
N THR A 188 -14.43 -20.44 0.35
CA THR A 188 -15.81 -19.96 0.40
C THR A 188 -15.96 -18.75 1.29
N ASP A 189 -16.78 -17.79 0.85
CA ASP A 189 -17.16 -16.61 1.61
C ASP A 189 -18.67 -16.39 1.45
N PRO A 190 -19.45 -16.33 2.55
CA PRO A 190 -20.89 -16.08 2.46
C PRO A 190 -21.24 -14.72 1.82
N GLN A 191 -20.29 -13.78 1.74
CA GLN A 191 -20.49 -12.47 1.11
C GLN A 191 -20.06 -12.44 -0.36
N ASN A 192 -19.45 -13.52 -0.87
CA ASN A 192 -18.91 -13.62 -2.22
C ASN A 192 -17.97 -12.45 -2.59
N LYS A 193 -17.07 -12.07 -1.67
CA LYS A 193 -16.08 -10.99 -1.86
C LYS A 193 -14.63 -11.46 -1.70
N ILE A 194 -14.35 -12.72 -2.03
CA ILE A 194 -12.96 -13.21 -2.13
C ILE A 194 -12.33 -12.66 -3.40
N VAL A 195 -11.10 -12.18 -3.26
CA VAL A 195 -10.21 -11.81 -4.38
C VAL A 195 -8.88 -12.52 -4.15
N TYR A 196 -8.34 -13.18 -5.18
CA TYR A 196 -7.07 -13.88 -5.10
C TYR A 196 -5.95 -12.87 -5.34
N GLU A 197 -5.28 -12.47 -4.26
CA GLU A 197 -4.13 -11.57 -4.31
C GLU A 197 -2.90 -12.36 -4.72
N MET A 198 -2.27 -11.94 -5.81
CA MET A 198 -1.05 -12.54 -6.33
C MET A 198 0.04 -11.49 -6.42
N HIS A 199 1.30 -11.91 -6.30
CA HIS A 199 2.45 -11.04 -6.47
C HIS A 199 3.20 -11.38 -7.75
N GLN A 200 3.81 -10.37 -8.37
CA GLN A 200 4.66 -10.61 -9.52
C GLN A 200 5.80 -9.62 -9.67
N TYR A 201 7.01 -10.12 -9.44
CA TYR A 201 8.24 -9.45 -9.82
C TYR A 201 8.77 -9.95 -11.17
N LEU A 202 9.72 -9.21 -11.74
CA LEU A 202 10.11 -9.32 -13.15
C LEU A 202 11.58 -9.71 -13.36
N ASP A 203 12.35 -9.78 -12.28
CA ASP A 203 13.71 -10.30 -12.26
C ASP A 203 13.74 -11.82 -12.45
N SER A 204 14.93 -12.37 -12.69
CA SER A 204 15.10 -13.76 -13.18
C SER A 204 14.42 -14.81 -12.31
N ASP A 205 14.45 -14.63 -10.98
CA ASP A 205 13.86 -15.55 -10.01
C ASP A 205 12.52 -15.08 -9.43
N GLY A 206 12.03 -13.91 -9.85
CA GLY A 206 10.75 -13.36 -9.40
C GLY A 206 10.75 -12.92 -7.93
N SER A 207 11.92 -12.67 -7.34
CA SER A 207 12.05 -12.23 -5.95
C SER A 207 11.87 -10.72 -5.74
N GLY A 208 11.99 -9.91 -6.79
CA GLY A 208 11.91 -8.46 -6.65
C GLY A 208 13.12 -7.82 -5.98
N THR A 209 14.24 -8.55 -5.91
CA THR A 209 15.48 -8.07 -5.26
C THR A 209 16.43 -7.39 -6.25
N SER A 210 16.19 -7.53 -7.56
CA SER A 210 16.98 -6.91 -8.62
C SER A 210 16.18 -5.88 -9.42
N GLY A 211 16.82 -4.75 -9.72
CA GLY A 211 16.29 -3.76 -10.67
C GLY A 211 16.33 -4.20 -12.14
N THR A 212 16.79 -5.42 -12.44
CA THR A 212 16.90 -5.95 -13.81
C THR A 212 15.76 -6.91 -14.12
N CYS A 213 14.99 -6.62 -15.17
CA CYS A 213 13.93 -7.50 -15.64
C CYS A 213 14.47 -8.54 -16.63
N ALA A 214 13.93 -9.76 -16.58
CA ALA A 214 14.42 -10.88 -17.39
C ALA A 214 14.25 -10.66 -18.91
N SER A 215 13.18 -9.99 -19.31
CA SER A 215 12.93 -9.54 -20.69
C SER A 215 11.94 -8.38 -20.68
N SER A 216 11.71 -7.75 -21.85
CA SER A 216 10.70 -6.71 -22.02
C SER A 216 9.26 -7.25 -22.08
N THR A 217 9.06 -8.57 -22.07
CA THR A 217 7.74 -9.22 -22.15
C THR A 217 7.41 -10.08 -20.93
N ILE A 218 8.36 -10.23 -20.01
CA ILE A 218 8.29 -11.20 -18.91
C ILE A 218 7.06 -11.00 -18.01
N GLY A 219 6.63 -9.76 -17.79
CA GLY A 219 5.47 -9.48 -16.94
C GLY A 219 4.18 -10.11 -17.46
N LYS A 220 3.84 -9.87 -18.73
CA LYS A 220 2.68 -10.51 -19.39
C LYS A 220 2.78 -12.04 -19.34
N GLU A 221 3.95 -12.59 -19.67
CA GLU A 221 4.17 -14.04 -19.70
C GLU A 221 3.87 -14.67 -18.35
N ARG A 222 4.35 -14.04 -17.27
CA ARG A 222 4.20 -14.51 -15.90
C ARG A 222 2.76 -14.44 -15.36
N VAL A 223 1.93 -13.49 -15.81
CA VAL A 223 0.52 -13.40 -15.36
C VAL A 223 -0.47 -14.19 -16.22
N THR A 224 -0.03 -14.72 -17.37
CA THR A 224 -0.94 -15.33 -18.36
C THR A 224 -1.64 -16.59 -17.82
N SER A 225 -0.91 -17.50 -17.18
CA SER A 225 -1.48 -18.75 -16.65
C SER A 225 -2.47 -18.49 -15.50
N ALA A 226 -2.11 -17.58 -14.59
CA ALA A 226 -2.99 -17.12 -13.52
C ALA A 226 -4.28 -16.48 -14.05
N THR A 227 -4.17 -15.65 -15.10
CA THR A 227 -5.33 -15.02 -15.74
C THR A 227 -6.30 -16.06 -16.28
N GLN A 228 -5.80 -17.09 -16.96
CA GLN A 228 -6.64 -18.17 -17.46
C GLN A 228 -7.30 -18.95 -16.31
N TRP A 229 -6.55 -19.24 -15.25
CA TRP A 229 -7.08 -19.92 -14.07
C TRP A 229 -8.20 -19.13 -13.39
N LEU A 230 -8.07 -17.80 -13.27
CA LEU A 230 -9.13 -16.94 -12.73
C LEU A 230 -10.41 -17.06 -13.57
N LYS A 231 -10.28 -17.03 -14.90
CA LYS A 231 -11.43 -17.18 -15.83
C LYS A 231 -12.08 -18.56 -15.71
N ASP A 232 -11.28 -19.62 -15.76
CA ASP A 232 -11.78 -21.00 -15.73
C ASP A 232 -12.51 -21.33 -14.43
N ASN A 233 -12.10 -20.70 -13.32
CA ASN A 233 -12.70 -20.91 -12.00
C ASN A 233 -13.70 -19.82 -11.60
N ASN A 234 -14.01 -18.87 -12.50
CA ASN A 234 -14.89 -17.73 -12.26
C ASN A 234 -14.53 -16.95 -10.98
N LYS A 235 -13.24 -16.59 -10.86
CA LYS A 235 -12.66 -15.88 -9.71
C LYS A 235 -12.15 -14.51 -10.10
N LEU A 236 -12.04 -13.63 -9.11
CA LEU A 236 -11.44 -12.30 -9.25
C LEU A 236 -10.03 -12.31 -8.65
N GLY A 237 -9.10 -11.61 -9.29
CA GLY A 237 -7.72 -11.47 -8.85
C GLY A 237 -7.31 -10.01 -8.69
N PHE A 238 -6.28 -9.79 -7.89
CA PHE A 238 -5.63 -8.49 -7.71
C PHE A 238 -4.11 -8.71 -7.66
N LEU A 239 -3.33 -7.84 -8.30
CA LEU A 239 -1.88 -7.94 -8.26
C LEU A 239 -1.35 -7.10 -7.08
N GLY A 240 -1.24 -7.73 -5.91
CA GLY A 240 -0.94 -7.11 -4.61
C GLY A 240 0.42 -6.42 -4.53
N GLU A 241 1.39 -7.00 -5.24
CA GLU A 241 2.74 -6.46 -5.36
C GLU A 241 3.29 -6.68 -6.77
N PHE A 242 3.88 -5.62 -7.31
CA PHE A 242 4.75 -5.68 -8.48
C PHE A 242 5.73 -4.51 -8.46
N ALA A 243 6.89 -4.71 -9.07
CA ALA A 243 7.91 -3.67 -9.23
C ALA A 243 8.87 -3.99 -10.38
N GLY A 244 9.62 -2.98 -10.79
CA GLY A 244 10.72 -3.08 -11.74
C GLY A 244 11.70 -1.91 -11.58
N GLY A 245 12.96 -2.11 -11.97
CA GLY A 245 13.95 -1.04 -11.91
C GLY A 245 13.72 0.02 -12.98
N ALA A 246 14.15 1.26 -12.70
CA ALA A 246 14.04 2.42 -13.59
C ALA A 246 14.89 2.28 -14.87
N ASN A 247 14.42 1.47 -15.83
CA ASN A 247 15.03 1.25 -17.13
C ASN A 247 13.99 0.80 -18.17
N SER A 248 14.32 0.94 -19.45
CA SER A 248 13.40 0.72 -20.57
C SER A 248 12.92 -0.74 -20.73
N VAL A 249 13.72 -1.73 -20.31
CA VAL A 249 13.33 -3.15 -20.37
C VAL A 249 12.22 -3.42 -19.35
N CYS A 250 12.44 -3.00 -18.10
CA CYS A 250 11.44 -3.12 -17.05
C CYS A 250 10.19 -2.29 -17.34
N GLU A 251 10.33 -1.09 -17.88
CA GLU A 251 9.21 -0.26 -18.33
C GLU A 251 8.33 -0.98 -19.36
N SER A 252 8.95 -1.58 -20.37
CA SER A 252 8.23 -2.36 -21.39
C SER A 252 7.51 -3.57 -20.77
N ALA A 253 8.19 -4.27 -19.86
CA ALA A 253 7.62 -5.44 -19.18
C ALA A 253 6.44 -5.09 -18.28
N ILE A 254 6.52 -4.00 -17.51
CA ILE A 254 5.44 -3.49 -16.66
C ILE A 254 4.26 -3.02 -17.50
N THR A 255 4.52 -2.22 -18.53
CA THR A 255 3.45 -1.71 -19.42
C THR A 255 2.72 -2.86 -20.10
N GLY A 256 3.45 -3.83 -20.66
CA GLY A 256 2.86 -5.00 -21.30
C GLY A 256 2.08 -5.91 -20.35
N MET A 257 2.50 -5.99 -19.08
CA MET A 257 1.76 -6.71 -18.03
C MET A 257 0.46 -6.00 -17.68
N LEU A 258 0.51 -4.69 -17.41
CA LEU A 258 -0.66 -3.89 -17.03
C LEU A 258 -1.66 -3.77 -18.18
N ASP A 259 -1.20 -3.60 -19.42
CA ASP A 259 -2.06 -3.64 -20.62
C ASP A 259 -2.79 -4.97 -20.75
N TYR A 260 -2.08 -6.08 -20.52
CA TYR A 260 -2.69 -7.41 -20.57
C TYR A 260 -3.72 -7.59 -19.43
N MET A 261 -3.41 -7.16 -18.21
CA MET A 261 -4.36 -7.21 -17.10
C MET A 261 -5.60 -6.33 -17.35
N GLN A 262 -5.41 -5.12 -17.88
CA GLN A 262 -6.51 -4.22 -18.23
C GLN A 262 -7.40 -4.82 -19.33
N ALA A 263 -6.82 -5.48 -20.33
CA ALA A 263 -7.57 -6.21 -21.35
C ALA A 263 -8.33 -7.44 -20.80
N ASN A 264 -8.00 -7.88 -19.58
CA ASN A 264 -8.64 -8.97 -18.86
C ASN A 264 -9.25 -8.47 -17.52
N SER A 265 -9.80 -7.25 -17.54
CA SER A 265 -10.42 -6.63 -16.35
C SER A 265 -11.73 -7.29 -15.93
N ASP A 266 -12.21 -8.30 -16.67
CA ASP A 266 -13.27 -9.21 -16.24
C ASP A 266 -12.84 -10.04 -15.02
N VAL A 267 -11.54 -10.30 -14.87
CA VAL A 267 -10.98 -11.06 -13.74
C VAL A 267 -9.95 -10.28 -12.92
N TRP A 268 -9.22 -9.32 -13.49
CA TRP A 268 -8.25 -8.51 -12.74
C TRP A 268 -8.86 -7.20 -12.27
N LEU A 269 -8.95 -7.01 -10.95
CA LEU A 269 -9.52 -5.82 -10.33
C LEU A 269 -8.54 -4.65 -10.24
N GLY A 270 -7.24 -4.89 -10.32
CA GLY A 270 -6.22 -3.86 -10.25
C GLY A 270 -4.85 -4.39 -9.85
N ALA A 271 -3.98 -3.46 -9.46
CA ALA A 271 -2.63 -3.75 -8.99
C ALA A 271 -2.16 -2.70 -7.95
N SER A 272 -1.21 -3.07 -7.10
CA SER A 272 -0.53 -2.20 -6.14
C SER A 272 0.99 -2.32 -6.29
N TRP A 273 1.68 -1.17 -6.39
CA TRP A 273 3.12 -1.12 -6.58
C TRP A 273 3.87 -1.38 -5.28
N TRP A 274 4.94 -2.17 -5.34
CA TRP A 274 5.86 -2.35 -4.22
C TRP A 274 7.14 -1.49 -4.40
N ALA A 275 7.36 -0.44 -3.60
CA ALA A 275 6.51 0.09 -2.54
C ALA A 275 6.76 1.59 -2.31
N ALA A 276 5.76 2.27 -1.72
CA ALA A 276 5.90 3.58 -1.11
C ALA A 276 6.10 3.44 0.42
N GLY A 277 6.49 4.52 1.09
CA GLY A 277 6.76 4.57 2.52
C GLY A 277 7.96 5.46 2.88
N PRO A 278 7.97 6.05 4.08
CA PRO A 278 8.92 7.11 4.43
C PRO A 278 10.38 6.62 4.61
N TRP A 279 10.63 5.31 4.69
CA TRP A 279 11.95 4.74 5.02
C TRP A 279 12.56 3.86 3.93
N TRP A 280 12.17 4.08 2.67
CA TRP A 280 12.74 3.34 1.55
C TRP A 280 14.13 3.83 1.12
N GLY A 281 14.54 5.04 1.52
CA GLY A 281 15.86 5.58 1.21
C GLY A 281 16.18 5.51 -0.29
N ASN A 282 17.23 4.77 -0.65
CA ASN A 282 17.67 4.58 -2.03
C ASN A 282 17.16 3.28 -2.68
N TYR A 283 16.10 2.67 -2.15
CA TYR A 283 15.48 1.49 -2.75
C TYR A 283 15.10 1.74 -4.21
N PHE A 284 15.52 0.83 -5.09
CA PHE A 284 15.50 1.02 -6.56
C PHE A 284 14.10 1.22 -7.15
N ALA A 285 13.07 0.71 -6.46
CA ALA A 285 11.67 0.81 -6.86
C ALA A 285 10.83 1.66 -5.90
N SER A 286 11.45 2.50 -5.06
CA SER A 286 10.70 3.35 -4.12
C SER A 286 9.69 4.25 -4.85
N MET A 287 8.41 4.13 -4.51
CA MET A 287 7.30 4.96 -4.97
C MET A 287 7.01 6.13 -4.02
N GLU A 288 7.88 6.36 -3.04
CA GLU A 288 7.71 7.46 -2.09
C GLU A 288 7.99 8.82 -2.76
N PRO A 289 7.05 9.76 -2.78
CA PRO A 289 7.30 11.11 -3.26
C PRO A 289 8.19 11.90 -2.29
N PRO A 290 8.81 12.99 -2.77
CA PRO A 290 8.86 13.43 -4.17
C PRO A 290 10.00 12.75 -4.96
N SER A 291 10.82 11.91 -4.34
CA SER A 291 12.16 11.57 -4.84
C SER A 291 12.46 10.08 -5.02
N GLY A 292 11.52 9.18 -4.70
CA GLY A 292 11.70 7.75 -4.91
C GLY A 292 12.07 7.42 -6.36
N ALA A 293 12.97 6.48 -6.57
CA ALA A 293 13.41 6.09 -7.92
C ALA A 293 12.25 5.54 -8.77
N GLY A 294 11.36 4.75 -8.16
CA GLY A 294 10.12 4.30 -8.76
C GLY A 294 9.14 5.45 -8.99
N TYR A 295 8.98 6.36 -8.03
CA TYR A 295 8.09 7.52 -8.16
C TYR A 295 8.47 8.41 -9.35
N THR A 296 9.73 8.86 -9.39
CA THR A 296 10.22 9.76 -10.43
C THR A 296 10.21 9.16 -11.83
N TYR A 297 10.39 7.84 -11.94
CA TYR A 297 10.42 7.14 -13.22
C TYR A 297 9.03 6.66 -13.67
N TYR A 298 8.30 5.95 -12.80
CA TYR A 298 7.09 5.21 -13.15
C TYR A 298 5.78 5.97 -12.89
N TYR A 299 5.72 6.95 -11.99
CA TYR A 299 4.44 7.57 -11.60
C TYR A 299 3.61 8.05 -12.80
N LYS A 300 4.26 8.74 -13.75
CA LYS A 300 3.58 9.22 -14.96
C LYS A 300 3.07 8.07 -15.84
N ILE A 301 3.82 6.99 -15.97
CA ILE A 301 3.43 5.81 -16.75
C ILE A 301 2.24 5.12 -16.08
N LEU A 302 2.34 4.87 -14.78
CA LEU A 302 1.30 4.21 -13.98
C LEU A 302 0.01 5.04 -13.91
N SER A 303 0.11 6.37 -13.96
CA SER A 303 -1.06 7.27 -14.00
C SER A 303 -2.02 6.99 -15.17
N ASN A 304 -1.58 6.27 -16.21
CA ASN A 304 -2.46 5.84 -17.30
C ASN A 304 -3.47 4.76 -16.90
N TYR A 305 -3.19 4.01 -15.84
CA TYR A 305 -4.04 2.93 -15.33
C TYR A 305 -4.87 3.34 -14.12
N PHE A 306 -4.72 4.57 -13.63
CA PHE A 306 -5.47 5.05 -12.47
C PHE A 306 -6.96 5.23 -12.82
N PRO A 307 -7.87 4.99 -11.87
CA PRO A 307 -9.31 5.12 -12.09
C PRO A 307 -9.69 6.53 -12.58
N GLY A 308 -10.67 6.61 -13.48
CA GLY A 308 -11.21 7.88 -13.97
C GLY A 308 -10.50 8.46 -15.20
N LYS A 309 -9.37 7.88 -15.64
CA LYS A 309 -8.75 8.21 -16.92
C LYS A 309 -9.37 7.34 -18.02
N SER A 310 -10.12 7.96 -18.94
CA SER A 310 -10.59 7.29 -20.15
C SER A 310 -9.38 7.00 -21.04
N THR A 311 -8.89 5.77 -21.06
CA THR A 311 -7.95 5.31 -22.07
C THR A 311 -8.73 5.08 -23.36
N GLY A 312 -8.84 6.13 -24.17
CA GLY A 312 -9.42 6.06 -25.50
C GLY A 312 -8.67 5.01 -26.33
N GLY A 313 -9.32 3.86 -26.55
CA GLY A 313 -8.89 2.84 -27.50
C GLY A 313 -8.66 3.47 -28.87
N GLY A 314 -7.53 3.11 -29.47
CA GLY A 314 -7.07 3.67 -30.74
C GLY A 314 -8.14 3.63 -31.84
N SER A 315 -8.50 4.80 -32.33
CA SER A 315 -9.08 4.98 -33.65
C SER A 315 -8.37 6.15 -34.32
N THR A 316 -7.58 5.82 -35.33
CA THR A 316 -6.95 6.77 -36.24
C THR A 316 -7.99 7.66 -36.88
N THR A 317 -7.95 8.96 -36.61
CA THR A 317 -8.59 9.94 -37.48
C THR A 317 -7.67 11.15 -37.64
N THR A 318 -7.18 11.31 -38.87
CA THR A 318 -6.46 12.45 -39.39
C THR A 318 -7.29 13.72 -39.25
N THR A 319 -6.73 14.78 -38.66
CA THR A 319 -7.25 16.14 -38.89
C THR A 319 -6.13 17.18 -38.80
N THR A 320 -5.87 17.75 -39.98
CA THR A 320 -5.22 19.02 -40.36
C THR A 320 -4.81 20.02 -39.28
N THR A 321 -3.52 20.38 -39.34
CA THR A 321 -2.85 21.51 -38.70
C THR A 321 -3.29 22.87 -39.29
N ALA A 322 -3.51 23.87 -38.44
CA ALA A 322 -3.42 25.30 -38.77
C ALA A 322 -2.86 26.08 -37.56
N PRO A 323 -2.12 27.20 -37.75
CA PRO A 323 -1.11 27.64 -36.80
C PRO A 323 -1.50 28.81 -35.86
N ALA A 324 -0.89 28.76 -34.68
CA ALA A 324 -0.34 29.83 -33.82
C ALA A 324 -1.23 31.00 -33.32
N THR A 325 -1.17 31.24 -32.00
CA THR A 325 -0.84 32.57 -31.47
C THR A 325 -0.24 32.47 -30.06
N THR A 326 1.03 32.86 -29.94
CA THR A 326 1.76 33.04 -28.69
C THR A 326 1.45 34.42 -28.12
N THR A 327 1.04 34.48 -26.85
CA THR A 327 1.05 35.73 -26.07
C THR A 327 1.95 35.55 -24.86
N THR A 328 3.09 36.24 -24.91
CA THR A 328 4.07 36.36 -23.83
C THR A 328 3.56 37.34 -22.78
N LYS A 329 3.34 36.86 -21.55
CA LYS A 329 3.11 37.72 -20.38
C LYS A 329 4.42 37.83 -19.58
N ALA A 330 4.84 39.06 -19.35
CA ALA A 330 6.08 39.41 -18.63
C ALA A 330 6.07 38.93 -17.17
N PRO A 331 7.25 38.61 -16.60
CA PRO A 331 7.36 38.22 -15.20
C PRO A 331 7.18 39.44 -14.28
N VAL A 332 6.27 39.33 -13.31
CA VAL A 332 6.14 40.30 -12.22
C VAL A 332 7.06 39.83 -11.09
N THR A 333 8.07 40.63 -10.79
CA THR A 333 8.97 40.43 -9.66
C THR A 333 8.27 40.90 -8.38
N THR A 334 7.96 39.98 -7.48
CA THR A 334 7.48 40.30 -6.13
C THR A 334 8.61 40.00 -5.15
N THR A 335 9.14 41.04 -4.51
CA THR A 335 10.19 40.96 -3.49
C THR A 335 9.56 40.58 -2.16
N THR A 336 9.80 39.36 -1.68
CA THR A 336 9.46 38.94 -0.31
C THR A 336 10.72 38.94 0.56
N THR A 337 10.75 39.85 1.52
CA THR A 337 11.73 39.88 2.62
C THR A 337 11.51 38.68 3.53
N THR A 338 12.47 37.76 3.56
CA THR A 338 12.53 36.63 4.50
C THR A 338 13.05 37.12 5.85
N THR A 339 12.24 36.99 6.90
CA THR A 339 12.69 37.10 8.29
C THR A 339 12.93 35.69 8.81
N ALA A 340 14.11 35.43 9.37
CA ALA A 340 14.51 34.13 9.87
C ALA A 340 13.58 33.63 11.01
N PRO A 341 13.14 32.36 11.01
CA PRO A 341 12.42 31.82 12.16
C PRO A 341 13.36 31.65 13.35
N ALA A 342 12.95 32.21 14.49
CA ALA A 342 13.63 32.07 15.77
C ALA A 342 13.62 30.60 16.24
N THR A 343 14.77 30.12 16.68
CA THR A 343 14.97 28.78 17.26
C THR A 343 14.31 28.74 18.63
N THR A 344 13.13 28.14 18.74
CA THR A 344 12.50 27.86 20.04
C THR A 344 12.92 26.47 20.51
N THR A 345 13.84 26.42 21.47
CA THR A 345 14.16 25.23 22.26
C THR A 345 12.94 24.89 23.12
N ALA A 346 12.20 23.83 22.78
CA ALA A 346 11.14 23.30 23.63
C ALA A 346 11.73 22.33 24.65
N THR A 347 11.73 22.75 25.92
CA THR A 347 12.04 21.92 27.09
C THR A 347 10.83 21.11 27.55
N GLY A 348 10.98 19.77 27.60
CA GLY A 348 10.41 18.89 28.63
C GLY A 348 9.09 18.14 28.34
N GLY A 349 9.15 16.79 28.37
CA GLY A 349 8.10 15.98 29.03
C GLY A 349 7.51 14.79 28.29
N ALA A 350 7.54 14.74 26.96
CA ALA A 350 6.90 13.62 26.25
C ALA A 350 7.89 12.48 26.01
N THR A 351 7.49 11.26 26.36
CA THR A 351 8.17 10.02 25.96
C THR A 351 7.44 9.38 24.78
N ALA A 352 8.17 8.88 23.79
CA ALA A 352 7.65 8.06 22.70
C ALA A 352 7.11 6.72 23.24
N ALA A 353 5.97 6.26 22.71
CA ALA A 353 5.31 5.02 23.15
C ALA A 353 6.09 3.75 22.73
N HIS A 354 5.60 2.57 23.07
CA HIS A 354 6.13 1.33 22.49
C HIS A 354 6.00 1.37 20.96
N TRP A 355 7.03 0.92 20.23
CA TRP A 355 7.11 0.92 18.75
C TRP A 355 7.22 2.29 18.07
N ALA A 356 7.33 3.34 18.86
CA ALA A 356 7.38 4.71 18.40
C ALA A 356 8.82 5.12 17.98
N GLN A 357 9.00 5.94 16.95
CA GLN A 357 10.26 6.58 16.61
C GLN A 357 10.80 7.38 17.81
N CYS A 358 12.09 7.38 17.99
CA CYS A 358 12.73 8.09 19.09
C CYS A 358 14.02 8.78 18.64
N GLY A 359 14.21 8.87 17.33
CA GLY A 359 15.41 9.41 16.72
C GLY A 359 15.47 9.14 15.22
N GLY A 360 16.46 9.74 14.57
CA GLY A 360 16.68 9.68 13.13
C GLY A 360 16.97 11.05 12.54
N VAL A 361 17.67 11.10 11.41
CA VAL A 361 17.91 12.35 10.67
C VAL A 361 16.57 12.98 10.28
N GLY A 362 16.40 14.27 10.64
CA GLY A 362 15.19 15.05 10.37
C GLY A 362 14.05 14.86 11.38
N TYR A 363 14.20 13.95 12.35
CA TYR A 363 13.17 13.70 13.35
C TYR A 363 13.15 14.77 14.45
N SER A 364 11.98 15.34 14.74
CA SER A 364 11.80 16.42 15.72
C SER A 364 10.86 16.08 16.88
N GLY A 365 10.49 14.80 17.05
CA GLY A 365 9.62 14.34 18.14
C GLY A 365 10.40 13.91 19.40
N PRO A 366 9.73 13.21 20.35
CA PRO A 366 10.35 12.69 21.56
C PRO A 366 11.57 11.79 21.31
N THR A 367 12.67 12.05 22.00
CA THR A 367 13.87 11.21 21.91
C THR A 367 14.02 10.21 23.06
N ALA A 368 13.10 10.23 24.03
CA ALA A 368 13.07 9.32 25.15
C ALA A 368 11.86 8.40 25.04
N CYS A 369 12.02 7.11 25.36
CA CYS A 369 10.95 6.13 25.30
C CYS A 369 10.22 6.00 26.64
N ALA A 370 8.92 5.69 26.58
CA ALA A 370 8.13 5.37 27.75
C ALA A 370 8.72 4.11 28.40
N SER A 371 8.85 4.10 29.73
CA SER A 371 9.31 2.91 30.44
C SER A 371 8.35 1.74 30.15
N PRO A 372 8.86 0.51 29.86
CA PRO A 372 10.24 0.04 30.03
C PRO A 372 11.12 0.10 28.76
N TYR A 373 10.66 0.74 27.69
CA TYR A 373 11.30 0.68 26.38
C TYR A 373 12.55 1.55 26.30
N THR A 374 13.42 1.23 25.34
CA THR A 374 14.63 2.00 25.07
C THR A 374 14.71 2.38 23.60
N CYS A 375 15.29 3.54 23.32
CA CYS A 375 15.46 3.99 21.94
C CYS A 375 16.56 3.17 21.25
N LYS A 376 16.19 2.38 20.25
CA LYS A 376 17.10 1.53 19.46
C LYS A 376 17.22 2.08 18.04
N VAL A 377 18.44 2.42 17.64
CA VAL A 377 18.75 2.83 16.26
C VAL A 377 18.48 1.67 15.30
N GLN A 378 17.73 1.91 14.24
CA GLN A 378 17.49 0.96 13.15
C GLN A 378 18.30 1.35 11.91
N ASN A 379 18.30 2.64 11.55
CA ASN A 379 19.14 3.22 10.50
C ASN A 379 19.34 4.73 10.76
N ASP A 380 20.09 5.41 9.88
CA ASP A 380 20.40 6.84 10.03
C ASP A 380 19.15 7.73 10.16
N TYR A 381 18.04 7.35 9.53
CA TYR A 381 16.79 8.11 9.50
C TYR A 381 15.77 7.63 10.54
N TYR A 382 16.03 6.52 11.23
CA TYR A 382 15.04 5.90 12.12
C TYR A 382 15.66 5.21 13.34
N SER A 383 15.18 5.59 14.53
CA SER A 383 15.36 4.87 15.79
C SER A 383 14.00 4.59 16.39
N GLN A 384 13.78 3.44 17.04
CA GLN A 384 12.48 3.00 17.56
C GLN A 384 12.54 2.61 19.04
N CYS A 385 11.47 2.88 19.79
CA CYS A 385 11.26 2.40 21.14
C CYS A 385 10.92 0.92 21.16
N LEU A 386 11.86 0.12 21.70
CA LEU A 386 11.79 -1.35 21.79
C LEU A 386 12.04 -1.84 23.22
#